data_AF-A0A9D5QG00-F1
#
_entry.id   AF-A0A9D5QG00-F1
#
_cell.length_a   1.000
_cell.length_b   1.000
_cell.length_c   1.000
_cell.angle_alpha   90.00
_cell.angle_beta   90.00
_cell.angle_gamma   90.00
#
_symmetry.space_group_name_H-M   'P 1'
#
loop_
_entity.id
_entity.type
_entity.pdbx_description
1 polymer ?
#
loop_
_entity_poly.entity_id
_entity_poly.type
_entity_poly.pdbx_seq_one_letter_code
_entity_poly.pdbx_strand_id
1 'polypeptide(L)'
;MRQRIYVESTVWYQMVNYADSEFKDMARQLFSLIEEERYEIFISNVVLEEISFNSKKYRARLEELIGRYKPAVLVQNADVDDIASAYVENAFRHRERTDVLADAQHAATATVANISYIASYNYRNLLSVRALEHFNAVNLLAGYNHFLSIVPPFMFLDLASYNGEKGAISDKVWTIKASHGKKLAKLEKNGLEKRLKHHRDTANRAAKKLGLQTVSLGG
;
A
#
# COMPACT_ATOMS: atom_id res chain seq x y z
N MET A 1 -19.98 -8.15 -0.53
CA MET A 1 -19.12 -6.94 -0.56
C MET A 1 -17.82 -7.31 -1.24
N ARG A 2 -17.34 -6.49 -2.18
CA ARG A 2 -16.04 -6.74 -2.87
C ARG A 2 -14.92 -6.48 -1.87
N GLN A 3 -13.88 -7.31 -1.91
CA GLN A 3 -12.73 -7.11 -1.03
C GLN A 3 -11.93 -5.90 -1.52
N ARG A 4 -11.58 -4.99 -0.59
CA ARG A 4 -10.80 -3.79 -0.91
C ARG A 4 -9.32 -4.11 -0.88
N ILE A 5 -8.60 -3.69 -1.90
CA ILE A 5 -7.15 -3.86 -1.99
C ILE A 5 -6.49 -2.53 -2.38
N TYR A 6 -5.35 -2.25 -1.77
CA TYR A 6 -4.49 -1.14 -2.16
C TYR A 6 -3.46 -1.66 -3.15
N VAL A 7 -3.31 -1.02 -4.31
CA VAL A 7 -2.35 -1.42 -5.34
C VAL A 7 -1.17 -0.46 -5.36
N GLU A 8 -0.03 -0.91 -4.86
CA GLU A 8 1.21 -0.12 -4.77
C GLU A 8 1.90 0.05 -6.15
N SER A 9 2.74 1.07 -6.33
CA SER A 9 3.26 1.48 -7.64
C SER A 9 4.03 0.38 -8.36
N THR A 10 4.75 -0.48 -7.64
CA THR A 10 5.48 -1.60 -8.26
C THR A 10 4.59 -2.58 -9.02
N VAL A 11 3.34 -2.78 -8.60
CA VAL A 11 2.40 -3.67 -9.33
C VAL A 11 2.01 -3.06 -10.67
N TRP A 12 1.78 -1.74 -10.70
CA TRP A 12 1.55 -0.99 -11.94
C TRP A 12 2.78 -1.02 -12.85
N TYR A 13 3.97 -0.90 -12.28
CA TYR A 13 5.23 -1.00 -13.04
C TYR A 13 5.38 -2.34 -13.74
N GLN A 14 4.99 -3.44 -13.11
CA GLN A 14 5.04 -4.76 -13.75
C GLN A 14 4.09 -4.86 -14.95
N MET A 15 2.89 -4.26 -14.88
CA MET A 15 1.92 -4.28 -15.99
C MET A 15 2.46 -3.61 -17.28
N VAL A 16 3.30 -2.58 -17.14
CA VAL A 16 3.90 -1.85 -18.28
C VAL A 16 5.34 -2.26 -18.60
N ASN A 17 5.91 -3.19 -17.82
CA ASN A 17 7.29 -3.63 -17.99
C ASN A 17 7.49 -4.26 -19.38
N TYR A 18 8.61 -3.96 -20.03
CA TYR A 18 8.90 -4.46 -21.38
C TYR A 18 9.27 -5.93 -21.36
N ALA A 19 10.05 -6.37 -20.36
CA ALA A 19 10.41 -7.77 -20.20
C ALA A 19 9.20 -8.58 -19.72
N ASP A 20 8.96 -9.72 -20.36
CA ASP A 20 8.04 -10.71 -19.80
C ASP A 20 8.71 -11.40 -18.61
N SER A 21 7.91 -11.65 -17.57
CA SER A 21 8.33 -12.25 -16.31
C SER A 21 7.12 -12.81 -15.58
N GLU A 22 7.36 -13.76 -14.68
CA GLU A 22 6.29 -14.33 -13.84
C GLU A 22 5.59 -13.25 -12.99
N PHE A 23 6.32 -12.22 -12.55
CA PHE A 23 5.73 -11.06 -11.84
C PHE A 23 4.76 -10.26 -12.72
N LYS A 24 5.05 -10.13 -14.01
CA LYS A 24 4.15 -9.48 -14.96
C LYS A 24 2.90 -10.32 -15.20
N ASP A 25 3.04 -11.64 -15.27
CA ASP A 25 1.91 -12.54 -15.45
C ASP A 25 1.01 -12.63 -14.21
N MET A 26 1.60 -12.66 -13.01
CA MET A 26 0.86 -12.57 -11.75
C MET A 26 0.11 -11.23 -11.62
N ALA A 27 0.72 -10.13 -12.04
CA ALA A 27 0.04 -8.83 -12.09
C ALA A 27 -1.14 -8.86 -13.06
N ARG A 28 -0.94 -9.35 -14.29
CA ARG A 28 -2.01 -9.50 -15.30
C ARG A 28 -3.19 -10.33 -14.77
N GLN A 29 -2.92 -11.42 -14.08
CA GLN A 29 -3.95 -12.27 -13.48
C GLN A 29 -4.74 -11.52 -12.39
N LEU A 30 -4.06 -10.79 -11.50
CA LEU A 30 -4.74 -9.92 -10.53
C LEU A 30 -5.64 -8.88 -11.24
N PHE A 31 -5.16 -8.25 -12.31
CA PHE A 31 -5.95 -7.29 -13.08
C PHE A 31 -7.14 -7.93 -13.82
N SER A 32 -7.06 -9.19 -14.25
CA SER A 32 -8.23 -9.93 -14.75
C SER A 32 -9.31 -10.06 -13.67
N LEU A 33 -8.93 -10.41 -12.45
CA LEU A 33 -9.87 -10.51 -11.32
C LEU A 33 -10.49 -9.16 -10.95
N ILE A 34 -9.74 -8.07 -11.15
CA ILE A 34 -10.27 -6.70 -10.99
C ILE A 34 -11.31 -6.38 -12.06
N GLU A 35 -11.09 -6.78 -13.33
CA GLU A 35 -12.09 -6.63 -14.42
C GLU A 35 -13.34 -7.48 -14.17
N GLU A 36 -13.17 -8.65 -13.55
CA GLU A 36 -14.26 -9.51 -13.06
C GLU A 36 -14.92 -8.99 -11.78
N GLU A 37 -14.56 -7.79 -11.34
CA GLU A 37 -15.14 -7.12 -10.18
C GLU A 37 -14.99 -7.89 -8.84
N ARG A 38 -13.99 -8.77 -8.74
CA ARG A 38 -13.68 -9.53 -7.51
C ARG A 38 -13.11 -8.62 -6.42
N TYR A 39 -12.39 -7.57 -6.82
CA TYR A 39 -11.73 -6.62 -5.94
C TYR A 39 -12.12 -5.17 -6.25
N GLU A 40 -12.26 -4.37 -5.19
CA GLU A 40 -12.33 -2.91 -5.28
C GLU A 40 -10.91 -2.36 -5.07
N ILE A 41 -10.38 -1.62 -6.04
CA ILE A 41 -8.99 -1.18 -6.03
C ILE A 41 -8.81 0.28 -5.63
N PHE A 42 -7.80 0.51 -4.80
CA PHE A 42 -7.42 1.81 -4.27
C PHE A 42 -5.93 2.08 -4.54
N ILE A 43 -5.59 3.32 -4.78
CA ILE A 43 -4.20 3.83 -4.80
C ILE A 43 -4.13 5.09 -3.95
N SER A 44 -2.93 5.59 -3.63
CA SER A 44 -2.78 6.91 -3.00
C SER A 44 -2.18 7.95 -3.93
N ASN A 45 -2.18 9.20 -3.50
CA ASN A 45 -1.41 10.25 -4.15
C ASN A 45 0.11 9.97 -4.17
N VAL A 46 0.62 9.11 -3.28
CA VAL A 46 2.03 8.65 -3.31
C VAL A 46 2.29 7.86 -4.58
N VAL A 47 1.41 6.90 -4.92
CA VAL A 47 1.52 6.13 -6.17
C VAL A 47 1.54 7.05 -7.39
N LEU A 48 0.68 8.09 -7.39
CA LEU A 48 0.63 9.06 -8.49
C LEU A 48 1.92 9.91 -8.57
N GLU A 49 2.48 10.29 -7.43
CA GLU A 49 3.74 11.03 -7.33
C GLU A 49 4.91 10.18 -7.84
N GLU A 50 5.01 8.91 -7.43
CA GLU A 50 6.02 7.95 -7.91
C GLU A 50 5.95 7.76 -9.43
N ILE A 51 4.73 7.59 -9.97
CA ILE A 51 4.50 7.50 -11.41
C ILE A 51 4.96 8.78 -12.12
N SER A 52 4.79 9.95 -11.49
CA SER A 52 5.15 11.24 -12.08
C SER A 52 6.65 11.41 -12.33
N PHE A 53 7.50 10.76 -11.53
CA PHE A 53 8.96 10.80 -11.64
C PHE A 53 9.52 9.91 -12.76
N ASN A 54 8.68 9.08 -13.38
CA ASN A 54 9.10 8.21 -14.47
C ASN A 54 9.29 8.96 -15.80
N SER A 55 10.06 8.35 -16.73
CA SER A 55 10.24 8.90 -18.09
C SER A 55 8.91 9.14 -18.79
N LYS A 56 8.83 10.17 -19.65
CA LYS A 56 7.57 10.57 -20.32
C LYS A 56 6.84 9.40 -20.98
N LYS A 57 7.57 8.52 -21.69
CA LYS A 57 7.01 7.34 -22.37
C LYS A 57 6.46 6.31 -21.38
N TYR A 58 7.18 6.05 -20.30
CA TYR A 58 6.78 5.07 -19.28
C TYR A 58 5.61 5.58 -18.45
N ARG A 59 5.69 6.84 -18.00
CA ARG A 59 4.62 7.55 -17.31
C ARG A 59 3.31 7.56 -18.11
N ALA A 60 3.36 7.84 -19.41
CA ALA A 60 2.16 7.86 -20.24
C ALA A 60 1.42 6.52 -20.26
N ARG A 61 2.15 5.39 -20.30
CA ARG A 61 1.55 4.05 -20.24
C ARG A 61 0.94 3.75 -18.88
N LEU A 62 1.59 4.19 -17.81
CA LEU A 62 1.05 4.06 -16.45
C LEU A 62 -0.21 4.89 -16.26
N GLU A 63 -0.20 6.15 -16.73
CA GLU A 63 -1.39 7.02 -16.72
C GLU A 63 -2.54 6.41 -17.54
N GLU A 64 -2.25 5.77 -18.67
CA GLU A 64 -3.24 5.04 -19.48
C GLU A 64 -3.85 3.84 -18.72
N LEU A 65 -3.02 3.02 -18.08
CA LEU A 65 -3.51 1.90 -17.26
C LEU A 65 -4.36 2.38 -16.09
N ILE A 66 -3.91 3.42 -15.37
CA ILE A 66 -4.68 4.00 -14.27
C ILE A 66 -6.00 4.56 -14.79
N GLY A 67 -6.02 5.22 -15.95
CA GLY A 67 -7.24 5.72 -16.58
C GLY A 67 -8.19 4.61 -17.04
N ARG A 68 -7.66 3.44 -17.42
CA ARG A 68 -8.45 2.25 -17.77
C ARG A 68 -9.11 1.62 -16.54
N TYR A 69 -8.32 1.32 -15.51
CA TYR A 69 -8.78 0.58 -14.33
C TYR A 69 -9.45 1.46 -13.28
N LYS A 70 -9.25 2.78 -13.35
CA LYS A 70 -9.92 3.80 -12.52
C LYS A 70 -9.92 3.49 -11.02
N PRO A 71 -8.76 3.22 -10.38
CA PRO A 71 -8.72 3.05 -8.93
C PRO A 71 -9.20 4.30 -8.21
N ALA A 72 -9.84 4.10 -7.06
CA ALA A 72 -10.14 5.20 -6.16
C ALA A 72 -8.83 5.76 -5.56
N VAL A 73 -8.67 7.09 -5.61
CA VAL A 73 -7.47 7.76 -5.13
C VAL A 73 -7.67 8.22 -3.69
N LEU A 74 -6.97 7.57 -2.77
CA LEU A 74 -6.88 7.93 -1.37
C LEU A 74 -5.95 9.14 -1.22
N VAL A 75 -6.50 10.27 -0.79
CA VAL A 75 -5.72 11.48 -0.53
C VAL A 75 -5.23 11.43 0.90
N GLN A 76 -3.91 11.45 1.08
CA GLN A 76 -3.29 11.47 2.40
C GLN A 76 -3.72 12.69 3.22
N ASN A 77 -3.93 12.43 4.51
CA ASN A 77 -4.27 13.42 5.51
C ASN A 77 -3.22 13.39 6.65
N ALA A 78 -3.45 14.16 7.71
CA ALA A 78 -2.56 14.18 8.86
C ALA A 78 -2.44 12.80 9.54
N ASP A 79 -3.53 12.03 9.63
CA ASP A 79 -3.50 10.69 10.24
C ASP A 79 -2.57 9.74 9.47
N VAL A 80 -2.59 9.81 8.13
CA VAL A 80 -1.67 9.00 7.32
C VAL A 80 -0.22 9.38 7.58
N ASP A 81 0.09 10.68 7.67
CA ASP A 81 1.44 11.14 7.96
C ASP A 81 1.91 10.75 9.37
N ASP A 82 1.00 10.81 10.35
CA ASP A 82 1.24 10.39 11.73
C ASP A 82 1.52 8.88 11.81
N ILE A 83 0.71 8.06 11.14
CA ILE A 83 0.90 6.60 11.08
C ILE A 83 2.17 6.22 10.31
N ALA A 84 2.42 6.85 9.16
CA ALA A 84 3.64 6.60 8.38
C ALA A 84 4.90 6.97 9.17
N SER A 85 4.85 8.08 9.91
CA SER A 85 5.96 8.47 10.79
C SER A 85 6.16 7.45 11.91
N ALA A 86 5.08 7.00 12.55
CA ALA A 86 5.14 5.96 13.57
C ALA A 86 5.70 4.65 13.02
N TYR A 87 5.38 4.26 11.79
CA TYR A 87 5.98 3.11 11.12
C TYR A 87 7.49 3.25 10.93
N VAL A 88 7.94 4.40 10.41
CA VAL A 88 9.38 4.64 10.18
C VAL A 88 10.16 4.58 11.49
N GLU A 89 9.64 5.22 12.52
CA GLU A 89 10.27 5.29 13.85
C GLU A 89 10.34 3.92 14.55
N ASN A 90 9.36 3.04 14.31
CA ASN A 90 9.31 1.71 14.94
C ASN A 90 10.00 0.61 14.12
N ALA A 91 9.91 0.63 12.80
CA ALA A 91 10.39 -0.46 11.93
C ALA A 91 11.79 -0.21 11.32
N PHE A 92 12.23 1.05 11.17
CA PHE A 92 13.40 1.38 10.33
C PHE A 92 14.51 2.16 11.04
N ARG A 93 14.72 1.91 12.33
CA ARG A 93 15.66 2.64 13.23
C ARG A 93 17.11 2.81 12.75
N HIS A 94 17.54 2.12 11.69
CA HIS A 94 18.91 2.16 11.14
C HIS A 94 18.99 2.63 9.68
N ARG A 95 17.89 3.12 9.09
CA ARG A 95 17.85 3.60 7.70
C ARG A 95 17.59 5.10 7.66
N GLU A 96 18.05 5.76 6.58
CA GLU A 96 17.73 7.16 6.37
C GLU A 96 16.22 7.36 6.27
N ARG A 97 15.69 8.29 7.06
CA ARG A 97 14.24 8.50 7.24
C ARG A 97 13.53 8.81 5.92
N THR A 98 14.21 9.46 4.98
CA THR A 98 13.67 9.86 3.68
C THR A 98 13.37 8.66 2.78
N ASP A 99 14.20 7.63 2.81
CA ASP A 99 14.12 6.49 1.89
C ASP A 99 12.97 5.53 2.24
N VAL A 100 12.59 5.47 3.51
CA VAL A 100 11.55 4.57 4.03
C VAL A 100 10.20 5.26 4.27
N LEU A 101 10.14 6.60 4.18
CA LEU A 101 8.91 7.33 4.44
C LEU A 101 7.87 7.12 3.34
N ALA A 102 8.26 7.17 2.06
CA ALA A 102 7.35 6.92 0.94
C ALA A 102 6.77 5.49 1.01
N ASP A 103 7.64 4.52 1.28
CA ASP A 103 7.27 3.13 1.55
C ASP A 103 6.24 3.04 2.69
N ALA A 104 6.53 3.64 3.85
CA ALA A 104 5.63 3.62 5.01
C ALA A 104 4.30 4.33 4.74
N GLN A 105 4.31 5.35 3.88
CA GLN A 105 3.12 6.09 3.50
C GLN A 105 2.11 5.24 2.71
N HIS A 106 2.56 4.27 1.90
CA HIS A 106 1.63 3.30 1.28
C HIS A 106 0.88 2.50 2.35
N ALA A 107 1.63 1.92 3.29
CA ALA A 107 1.10 1.13 4.39
C ALA A 107 0.14 1.94 5.28
N ALA A 108 0.51 3.19 5.58
CA ALA A 108 -0.27 4.06 6.44
C ALA A 108 -1.56 4.51 5.73
N THR A 109 -1.49 4.80 4.43
CA THR A 109 -2.68 5.16 3.66
C THR A 109 -3.70 4.03 3.65
N ALA A 110 -3.28 2.79 3.40
CA ALA A 110 -4.16 1.63 3.45
C ALA A 110 -4.77 1.43 4.85
N THR A 111 -3.97 1.67 5.89
CA THR A 111 -4.43 1.57 7.28
C THR A 111 -5.53 2.59 7.58
N VAL A 112 -5.29 3.87 7.31
CA VAL A 112 -6.29 4.91 7.57
C VAL A 112 -7.57 4.69 6.75
N ALA A 113 -7.44 4.09 5.56
CA ALA A 113 -8.55 3.71 4.70
C ALA A 113 -9.27 2.41 5.12
N ASN A 114 -8.85 1.75 6.20
CA ASN A 114 -9.35 0.44 6.64
C ASN A 114 -9.25 -0.64 5.54
N ILE A 115 -8.12 -0.66 4.83
CA ILE A 115 -7.80 -1.63 3.78
C ILE A 115 -6.74 -2.59 4.29
N SER A 116 -7.13 -3.84 4.50
CA SER A 116 -6.27 -4.87 5.08
C SER A 116 -5.19 -5.41 4.14
N TYR A 117 -5.28 -5.19 2.83
CA TYR A 117 -4.39 -5.82 1.87
C TYR A 117 -3.75 -4.81 0.92
N ILE A 118 -2.43 -4.88 0.83
CA ILE A 118 -1.62 -4.13 -0.12
C ILE A 118 -1.02 -5.13 -1.11
N ALA A 119 -1.39 -5.00 -2.39
CA ALA A 119 -0.70 -5.67 -3.47
C ALA A 119 0.60 -4.92 -3.78
N SER A 120 1.75 -5.58 -3.58
CA SER A 120 3.07 -4.97 -3.82
C SER A 120 4.12 -6.01 -4.20
N TYR A 121 5.08 -5.60 -5.04
CA TYR A 121 6.34 -6.29 -5.29
C TYR A 121 7.53 -5.59 -4.60
N ASN A 122 7.29 -4.56 -3.79
CA ASN A 122 8.36 -3.82 -3.12
C ASN A 122 8.86 -4.57 -1.87
N TYR A 123 9.74 -5.55 -2.11
CA TYR A 123 10.35 -6.42 -1.09
C TYR A 123 11.46 -5.77 -0.25
N ARG A 124 11.84 -4.52 -0.52
CA ARG A 124 13.11 -3.99 0.02
C ARG A 124 13.02 -3.50 1.46
N ASN A 125 11.90 -2.88 1.84
CA ASN A 125 11.74 -2.22 3.13
C ASN A 125 10.48 -2.68 3.87
N LEU A 126 9.34 -2.75 3.21
CA LEU A 126 8.03 -2.98 3.84
C LEU A 126 7.72 -4.45 4.18
N LEU A 127 8.39 -5.39 3.52
CA LEU A 127 7.99 -6.79 3.49
C LEU A 127 8.72 -7.71 4.47
N SER A 128 9.56 -7.18 5.35
CA SER A 128 10.00 -8.02 6.47
C SER A 128 8.82 -8.30 7.39
N VAL A 129 8.63 -9.56 7.78
CA VAL A 129 7.58 -9.96 8.74
C VAL A 129 7.62 -9.07 9.97
N ARG A 130 8.83 -8.76 10.45
CA ARG A 130 9.07 -7.85 11.58
C ARG A 130 8.53 -6.43 11.32
N ALA A 131 8.72 -5.88 10.12
CA ALA A 131 8.19 -4.57 9.77
C ALA A 131 6.65 -4.59 9.72
N LEU A 132 6.06 -5.63 9.11
CA LEU A 132 4.60 -5.76 9.03
C LEU A 132 3.97 -5.96 10.42
N GLU A 133 4.60 -6.76 11.28
CA GLU A 133 4.21 -6.91 12.69
C GLU A 133 4.30 -5.57 13.43
N HIS A 134 5.38 -4.81 13.23
CA HIS A 134 5.51 -3.47 13.81
C HIS A 134 4.44 -2.51 13.29
N PHE A 135 4.12 -2.52 12.00
CA PHE A 135 3.05 -1.70 11.44
C PHE A 135 1.71 -2.05 12.08
N ASN A 136 1.37 -3.32 12.14
CA ASN A 136 0.13 -3.78 12.77
C ASN A 136 0.07 -3.45 14.26
N ALA A 137 1.20 -3.53 14.97
CA ALA A 137 1.26 -3.09 16.36
C ALA A 137 1.00 -1.58 16.50
N VAL A 138 1.59 -0.75 15.64
CA VAL A 138 1.32 0.69 15.57
C VAL A 138 -0.16 0.95 15.29
N ASN A 139 -0.75 0.22 14.34
CA ASN A 139 -2.15 0.36 13.94
C ASN A 139 -3.10 0.12 15.09
N LEU A 140 -2.92 -1.00 15.79
CA LEU A 140 -3.72 -1.36 16.95
C LEU A 140 -3.60 -0.32 18.07
N LEU A 141 -2.38 0.18 18.33
CA LEU A 141 -2.15 1.23 19.34
C LEU A 141 -2.80 2.57 18.96
N ALA A 142 -2.90 2.87 17.67
CA ALA A 142 -3.58 4.05 17.15
C ALA A 142 -5.10 3.88 16.97
N GLY A 143 -5.66 2.72 17.33
CA GLY A 143 -7.10 2.45 17.27
C GLY A 143 -7.60 1.85 15.95
N TYR A 144 -6.71 1.53 15.01
CA TYR A 144 -7.04 0.81 13.79
C TYR A 144 -7.11 -0.70 14.08
N ASN A 145 -8.34 -1.22 14.15
CA ASN A 145 -8.62 -2.61 14.56
C ASN A 145 -8.60 -3.64 13.41
N HIS A 146 -7.81 -3.38 12.35
CA HIS A 146 -7.62 -4.33 11.24
C HIS A 146 -6.12 -4.61 11.06
N PHE A 147 -5.82 -5.79 10.53
CA PHE A 147 -4.45 -6.19 10.21
C PHE A 147 -4.13 -5.88 8.76
N LEU A 148 -3.11 -5.06 8.57
CA LEU A 148 -2.48 -4.81 7.30
C LEU A 148 -1.63 -6.02 6.90
N SER A 149 -1.76 -6.45 5.65
CA SER A 149 -0.95 -7.46 5.01
C SER A 149 -0.44 -6.90 3.69
N ILE A 150 0.87 -6.95 3.50
CA ILE A 150 1.49 -6.59 2.21
C ILE A 150 1.85 -7.90 1.54
N VAL A 151 1.26 -8.14 0.38
CA VAL A 151 1.27 -9.45 -0.25
C VAL A 151 1.55 -9.31 -1.75
N PRO A 152 2.28 -10.28 -2.33
CA PRO A 152 2.45 -10.30 -3.77
C PRO A 152 1.11 -10.58 -4.47
N PRO A 153 0.91 -10.07 -5.70
CA PRO A 153 -0.31 -10.27 -6.49
C PRO A 153 -0.82 -11.71 -6.58
N PHE A 154 0.05 -12.72 -6.58
CA PHE A 154 -0.39 -14.12 -6.67
C PHE A 154 -1.23 -14.58 -5.47
N MET A 155 -1.10 -13.96 -4.29
CA MET A 155 -1.89 -14.33 -3.10
C MET A 155 -3.36 -13.92 -3.19
N PHE A 156 -3.72 -13.08 -4.17
CA PHE A 156 -5.12 -12.70 -4.45
C PHE A 156 -5.79 -13.64 -5.46
N LEU A 157 -5.05 -14.58 -6.03
CA LEU A 157 -5.59 -15.54 -6.99
C LEU A 157 -6.31 -16.65 -6.23
N ASP A 158 -7.41 -17.16 -6.79
CA ASP A 158 -8.12 -18.30 -6.19
C ASP A 158 -7.16 -19.51 -6.13
N LEU A 159 -7.27 -20.34 -5.08
CA LEU A 159 -6.42 -21.54 -4.92
C LEU A 159 -6.53 -22.52 -6.10
N ALA A 160 -7.65 -22.51 -6.84
CA ALA A 160 -7.83 -23.28 -8.07
C ALA A 160 -7.13 -22.66 -9.29
N SER A 161 -6.86 -21.36 -9.24
CA SER A 161 -6.08 -20.61 -10.23
C SER A 161 -4.59 -20.68 -9.95
N TYR A 162 -4.20 -20.86 -8.67
CA TYR A 162 -2.83 -21.16 -8.26
C TYR A 162 -2.54 -22.65 -8.45
N ASN A 163 -2.21 -23.06 -9.68
CA ASN A 163 -1.72 -24.41 -9.99
C ASN A 163 -0.28 -24.62 -9.46
N GLY A 164 -0.09 -24.51 -8.15
CA GLY A 164 1.08 -24.99 -7.41
C GLY A 164 0.66 -26.18 -6.56
N GLU A 165 0.98 -27.38 -7.04
CA GLU A 165 0.88 -28.72 -6.43
C GLU A 165 0.13 -28.90 -5.09
N LYS A 166 -0.80 -29.88 -5.08
CA LYS A 166 -1.47 -30.48 -3.91
C LYS A 166 -0.58 -30.54 -2.65
N GLY A 167 -0.76 -29.61 -1.72
CA GLY A 167 -0.10 -29.63 -0.41
C GLY A 167 -1.07 -29.28 0.71
N ALA A 168 -1.56 -30.30 1.40
CA ALA A 168 -2.43 -30.17 2.56
C ALA A 168 -1.73 -29.42 3.71
N ILE A 169 -2.42 -28.47 4.35
CA ILE A 169 -1.98 -27.88 5.62
C ILE A 169 -2.88 -28.43 6.73
N SER A 170 -2.27 -29.12 7.71
CA SER A 170 -2.94 -29.69 8.88
C SER A 170 -2.89 -28.75 10.10
N ASP A 171 -4.00 -28.68 10.83
CA ASP A 171 -4.36 -27.72 11.90
C ASP A 171 -3.59 -27.84 13.24
N LYS A 172 -2.29 -27.52 13.32
CA LYS A 172 -1.54 -27.67 14.60
C LYS A 172 -0.77 -26.47 15.16
N VAL A 173 -0.93 -25.25 14.65
CA VAL A 173 -0.09 -24.13 15.11
C VAL A 173 -0.91 -22.98 15.70
N TRP A 174 -1.44 -23.16 16.92
CA TRP A 174 -1.97 -22.07 17.74
C TRP A 174 -1.68 -22.28 19.23
N THR A 175 -0.47 -21.93 19.68
CA THR A 175 -0.26 -21.53 21.08
C THR A 175 1.03 -20.74 21.23
N ILE A 176 0.94 -19.47 21.65
CA ILE A 176 1.63 -18.85 22.80
C ILE A 176 1.50 -17.31 22.72
N LYS A 177 1.02 -16.72 23.82
CA LYS A 177 0.78 -15.28 24.07
C LYS A 177 2.00 -14.59 24.74
N ALA A 178 2.14 -13.31 24.41
CA ALA A 178 2.39 -12.13 25.27
C ALA A 178 3.56 -12.12 26.27
N SER A 179 4.37 -11.05 26.24
CA SER A 179 4.38 -10.05 27.32
C SER A 179 5.29 -8.82 27.07
N HIS A 180 4.88 -7.69 27.69
CA HIS A 180 5.65 -6.51 28.11
C HIS A 180 5.95 -5.36 27.12
N GLY A 181 4.99 -4.43 27.05
CA GLY A 181 5.23 -3.00 26.81
C GLY A 181 5.31 -2.20 28.12
N LYS A 182 6.18 -1.19 28.15
CA LYS A 182 6.00 0.14 28.79
C LYS A 182 7.31 0.95 28.77
N LYS A 183 7.38 1.99 27.91
CA LYS A 183 7.59 3.41 28.31
C LYS A 183 7.67 4.33 27.09
N LEU A 184 6.75 5.29 27.05
CA LEU A 184 6.54 6.34 26.05
C LEU A 184 7.20 7.67 26.46
N ALA A 185 7.35 8.54 25.44
CA ALA A 185 7.21 10.00 25.44
C ALA A 185 8.43 10.90 25.72
N LYS A 186 8.85 11.66 24.69
CA LYS A 186 8.78 13.13 24.67
C LYS A 186 9.21 13.76 23.31
N LEU A 187 8.45 14.78 22.87
CA LEU A 187 8.84 16.00 22.13
C LEU A 187 8.35 16.22 20.69
N GLU A 188 8.04 17.49 20.42
CA GLU A 188 6.95 18.03 19.61
C GLU A 188 7.38 18.79 18.34
N LYS A 189 6.47 18.74 17.35
CA LYS A 189 5.94 19.77 16.43
C LYS A 189 6.73 21.06 16.18
N ASN A 190 7.11 21.27 14.90
CA ASN A 190 6.76 22.48 14.10
C ASN A 190 7.34 22.44 12.68
N GLY A 191 6.88 21.49 11.85
CA GLY A 191 7.24 21.41 10.41
C GLY A 191 6.22 20.78 9.48
N LEU A 192 5.07 20.33 10.01
CA LEU A 192 4.11 19.45 9.33
C LEU A 192 3.14 20.20 8.40
N GLU A 193 2.70 21.41 8.78
CA GLU A 193 1.65 22.14 8.05
C GLU A 193 2.03 22.51 6.61
N LYS A 194 3.32 22.83 6.37
CA LYS A 194 3.79 23.18 5.02
C LYS A 194 3.83 21.99 4.06
N ARG A 195 4.10 20.78 4.57
CA ARG A 195 4.20 19.56 3.76
C ARG A 195 2.80 19.05 3.37
N LEU A 196 1.84 19.12 4.29
CA LEU A 196 0.44 18.72 4.07
C LEU A 196 -0.23 19.44 2.90
N LYS A 197 0.03 20.74 2.72
CA LYS A 197 -0.56 21.53 1.63
C LYS A 197 -0.06 21.06 0.24
N HIS A 198 1.22 20.72 0.12
CA HIS A 198 1.82 20.34 -1.15
C HIS A 198 1.24 19.04 -1.72
N HIS A 199 1.09 18.01 -0.88
CA HIS A 199 0.60 16.70 -1.32
C HIS A 199 -0.86 16.75 -1.80
N ARG A 200 -1.71 17.54 -1.12
CA ARG A 200 -3.12 17.73 -1.51
C ARG A 200 -3.28 18.37 -2.89
N ASP A 201 -2.48 19.37 -3.21
CA ASP A 201 -2.56 20.08 -4.49
C ASP A 201 -2.09 19.22 -5.67
N THR A 202 -1.11 18.34 -5.46
CA THR A 202 -0.62 17.41 -6.48
C THR A 202 -1.63 16.28 -6.75
N ALA A 203 -2.20 15.68 -5.70
CA ALA A 203 -3.23 14.65 -5.81
C ALA A 203 -4.45 15.11 -6.61
N ASN A 204 -4.99 16.29 -6.27
CA ASN A 204 -6.19 16.83 -6.90
C ASN A 204 -5.98 17.13 -8.39
N ARG A 205 -4.79 17.60 -8.77
CA ARG A 205 -4.46 17.87 -10.18
C ARG A 205 -4.37 16.59 -11.00
N ALA A 206 -3.69 15.57 -10.48
CA ALA A 206 -3.54 14.28 -11.17
C ALA A 206 -4.87 13.53 -11.30
N ALA A 207 -5.65 13.45 -10.22
CA ALA A 207 -6.96 12.80 -10.25
C ALA A 207 -7.94 13.48 -11.21
N LYS A 208 -7.98 14.83 -11.21
CA LYS A 208 -8.82 15.60 -12.15
C LYS A 208 -8.41 15.38 -13.61
N LYS A 209 -7.11 15.34 -13.91
CA LYS A 209 -6.60 15.08 -15.27
C LYS A 209 -7.05 13.70 -15.79
N LEU A 210 -7.08 12.70 -14.91
CA LEU A 210 -7.37 11.32 -15.26
C LEU A 210 -8.84 10.91 -15.06
N GLY A 211 -9.70 11.82 -14.58
CA GLY A 211 -11.11 11.53 -14.31
C GLY A 211 -11.31 10.50 -13.19
N LEU A 212 -10.40 10.45 -12.21
CA LEU A 212 -10.44 9.51 -11.10
C LEU A 212 -11.27 10.05 -9.95
N GLN A 213 -11.97 9.16 -9.25
CA GLN A 213 -12.63 9.49 -7.99
C GLN A 213 -11.58 9.68 -6.90
N THR A 214 -11.61 10.83 -6.21
CA THR A 214 -10.83 11.04 -5.00
C THR A 214 -11.68 10.71 -3.77
N VAL A 215 -11.05 10.07 -2.80
CA VAL A 215 -11.65 9.79 -1.50
C VAL A 215 -10.80 10.49 -0.45
N SER A 216 -11.41 11.43 0.27
CA SER A 216 -10.77 12.08 1.41
C SER A 216 -10.75 11.10 2.57
N LEU A 217 -9.58 10.87 3.14
CA LEU A 217 -9.45 10.16 4.40
C LEU A 217 -9.80 11.16 5.51
N GLY A 218 -10.90 10.91 6.23
CA GLY A 218 -11.32 11.73 7.37
C GLY A 218 -12.67 12.43 7.20
N GLY A 219 -13.54 12.11 8.17
CA GLY A 219 -14.87 12.58 8.52
C GLY A 219 -15.31 11.74 9.71
#